data_AF-A0A815UPM6-F1
#
_entry.id   AF-A0A815UPM6-F1
#
_cell.length_a   1.000
_cell.length_b   1.000
_cell.length_c   1.000
_cell.angle_alpha   90.00
_cell.angle_beta   90.00
_cell.angle_gamma   90.00
#
_symmetry.space_group_name_H-M   'P 1'
#
loop_
_entity.id
_entity.type
_entity.pdbx_description
1 polymer ?
#
loop_
_entity_poly.entity_id
_entity_poly.type
_entity_poly.pdbx_seq_one_letter_code
_entity_poly.pdbx_strand_id
1 'polypeptide(L)'
;MIVEWICNGIINDPYQEFFVSTDKMVSEEKLWYDKYTLRVPMIPSFISMEQAKKIWITGKSINFLRVVCKDRTMLQILKTPAPSQSLFQQQRSTEFQDMIVSVYNDTTRYLRSILDDKYQMMDHFKAIKRYLLLGQGDFIKYLMDLMENELNKAANQVFYHNLQSLMDAAIRVTNAQYESEDIIKRLDLRLMYVSPSELGWDVCCLDYKFDGPLRTIFTEENSLRYMRIFNHLWRVKRMEYTTCGVWKQLIKSSRQFAAIPEISDMTHSCFVMSNEMTKFVQSVNYYIMFEVLECSWSDLLNKLMEAKDLEQILEAHDDSLLKILTRLHLDGHETSQELAKQLRCIFDLILNFGAIIQRLIQCVETELAARKPYQQQQRHGTFTKNNDSDTEIQRFHTVFKPQLKKIKSDFLIVKKAFRDAVLKFLQQLKSHPDITLRSLSFRLNFNEVYKMMDSPDWSIFIFIGFVLLGTICLMFKLTVGSCYKPPPSTFNQRYDDKRI
;
A
#
# COMPACT_ATOMS: atom_id res chain seq x y z
N MET A 1 26.81 37.82 -8.71
CA MET A 1 25.96 36.68 -9.11
C MET A 1 26.16 35.45 -8.21
N ILE A 2 27.31 34.76 -8.20
CA ILE A 2 27.51 33.55 -7.36
C ILE A 2 27.23 33.81 -5.87
N VAL A 3 27.84 34.84 -5.28
CA VAL A 3 27.66 35.17 -3.86
C VAL A 3 26.20 35.54 -3.56
N GLU A 4 25.54 36.27 -4.46
CA GLU A 4 24.13 36.66 -4.28
C GLU A 4 23.18 35.45 -4.36
N TRP A 5 23.50 34.49 -5.23
CA TRP A 5 22.78 33.23 -5.33
C TRP A 5 22.97 32.35 -4.08
N ILE A 6 24.22 32.22 -3.61
CA ILE A 6 24.58 31.41 -2.44
C ILE A 6 24.14 32.04 -1.11
N CYS A 7 24.02 33.37 -1.01
CA CYS A 7 23.63 34.02 0.24
C CYS A 7 22.15 34.36 0.27
N ASN A 8 21.56 34.83 -0.84
CA ASN A 8 20.21 35.37 -0.88
C ASN A 8 19.22 34.52 -1.70
N GLY A 9 19.71 33.55 -2.47
CA GLY A 9 18.88 32.75 -3.39
C GLY A 9 18.26 33.59 -4.52
N ILE A 10 18.86 34.74 -4.85
CA ILE A 10 18.38 35.64 -5.92
C ILE A 10 19.36 35.59 -7.08
N ILE A 11 18.80 35.53 -8.29
CA ILE A 11 19.56 35.71 -9.54
C ILE A 11 19.02 36.96 -10.23
N ASN A 12 19.89 37.94 -10.43
CA ASN A 12 19.63 39.08 -11.30
C ASN A 12 20.57 38.98 -12.51
N ASP A 13 20.10 38.29 -13.54
CA ASP A 13 20.86 38.02 -14.77
C ASP A 13 20.08 38.53 -16.01
N PRO A 14 20.15 39.85 -16.30
CA PRO A 14 19.45 40.44 -17.46
C PRO A 14 20.02 39.99 -18.81
N TYR A 15 21.28 39.56 -18.85
CA TYR A 15 22.00 39.21 -20.08
C TYR A 15 22.19 37.69 -20.27
N GLN A 16 21.66 36.87 -19.36
CA GLN A 16 21.76 35.42 -19.39
C GLN A 16 23.19 34.87 -19.40
N GLU A 17 24.10 35.57 -18.71
CA GLU A 17 25.53 35.26 -18.62
C GLU A 17 25.85 34.24 -17.52
N PHE A 18 24.92 34.00 -16.59
CA PHE A 18 25.12 33.09 -15.49
C PHE A 18 24.86 31.64 -15.89
N PHE A 19 25.66 30.71 -15.34
CA PHE A 19 25.51 29.29 -15.62
C PHE A 19 24.27 28.64 -14.98
N VAL A 20 23.55 29.34 -14.10
CA VAL A 20 22.23 28.92 -13.61
C VAL A 20 21.17 29.76 -14.32
N SER A 21 20.34 29.11 -15.12
CA SER A 21 19.26 29.78 -15.83
C SER A 21 17.98 29.80 -15.01
N THR A 22 17.20 30.87 -15.13
CA THR A 22 15.91 31.03 -14.47
C THR A 22 14.79 31.03 -15.50
N ASP A 23 13.89 30.07 -15.39
CA ASP A 23 12.64 30.10 -16.16
C ASP A 23 11.58 30.88 -15.37
N LYS A 24 11.07 31.96 -15.97
CA LYS A 24 10.05 32.83 -15.37
C LYS A 24 8.62 32.34 -15.63
N MET A 25 8.43 31.37 -16.52
CA MET A 25 7.11 30.87 -16.90
C MET A 25 6.60 29.74 -15.99
N VAL A 26 7.46 29.18 -15.13
CA VAL A 26 7.14 28.06 -14.25
C VAL A 26 6.42 28.56 -12.98
N SER A 27 5.28 27.93 -12.67
CA SER A 27 4.50 28.17 -11.45
C SER A 27 5.29 27.91 -10.17
N GLU A 28 4.92 28.58 -9.07
CA GLU A 28 5.52 28.42 -7.75
C GLU A 28 5.41 26.98 -7.18
N GLU A 29 4.56 26.14 -7.78
CA GLU A 29 4.38 24.74 -7.35
C GLU A 29 5.48 23.80 -7.86
N LYS A 30 6.15 24.14 -8.98
CA LYS A 30 7.25 23.36 -9.58
C LYS A 30 8.62 24.05 -9.47
N LEU A 31 8.79 24.95 -8.49
CA LEU A 31 10.01 25.74 -8.28
C LEU A 31 11.29 24.89 -8.24
N TRP A 32 11.22 23.69 -7.67
CA TRP A 32 12.42 22.87 -7.45
C TRP A 32 12.93 22.17 -8.71
N TYR A 33 12.02 21.73 -9.58
CA TYR A 33 12.34 20.91 -10.76
C TYR A 33 12.69 21.76 -11.98
N ASP A 34 11.78 22.67 -12.38
CA ASP A 34 11.86 23.27 -13.72
C ASP A 34 12.43 24.69 -13.71
N LYS A 35 12.35 25.42 -12.58
CA LYS A 35 12.69 26.84 -12.54
C LYS A 35 14.18 27.15 -12.69
N TYR A 36 15.05 26.31 -12.12
CA TYR A 36 16.49 26.54 -12.10
C TYR A 36 17.22 25.40 -12.78
N THR A 37 17.77 25.66 -13.95
CA THR A 37 18.53 24.67 -14.73
C THR A 37 19.99 25.06 -14.87
N LEU A 38 20.88 24.07 -14.88
CA LEU A 38 22.31 24.27 -15.02
C LEU A 38 22.70 24.29 -16.50
N ARG A 39 23.29 25.38 -16.97
CA ARG A 39 23.85 25.51 -18.32
C ARG A 39 25.30 25.07 -18.32
N VAL A 40 25.51 23.77 -18.53
CA VAL A 40 26.85 23.14 -18.62
C VAL A 40 27.85 23.91 -19.51
N PRO A 41 27.50 24.42 -20.72
CA PRO A 41 28.49 25.11 -21.56
C PRO A 41 28.90 26.50 -21.04
N MET A 42 28.16 27.07 -20.09
CA MET A 42 28.46 28.38 -19.49
C MET A 42 29.23 28.25 -18.16
N ILE A 43 29.58 27.03 -17.74
CA ILE A 43 30.38 26.81 -16.54
C ILE A 43 31.81 27.30 -16.82
N PRO A 44 32.34 28.27 -16.05
CA PRO A 44 33.70 28.73 -16.21
C PRO A 44 34.71 27.61 -15.96
N SER A 45 35.80 27.56 -16.73
CA SER A 45 36.82 26.49 -16.64
C SER A 45 37.49 26.35 -15.27
N PHE A 46 37.43 27.39 -14.44
CA PHE A 46 37.95 27.38 -13.07
C PHE A 46 36.99 26.76 -12.02
N ILE A 47 35.74 26.46 -12.39
CA ILE A 47 34.75 25.80 -11.52
C ILE A 47 34.59 24.35 -11.98
N SER A 48 34.83 23.40 -11.07
CA SER A 48 34.57 21.99 -11.38
C SER A 48 33.07 21.71 -11.47
N MET A 49 32.68 20.66 -12.20
CA MET A 49 31.28 20.26 -12.31
C MET A 49 30.64 19.98 -10.94
N GLU A 50 31.39 19.42 -10.00
CA GLU A 50 30.92 19.16 -8.63
C GLU A 50 30.68 20.46 -7.85
N GLN A 51 31.54 21.47 -8.02
CA GLN A 51 31.35 22.78 -7.41
C GLN A 51 30.15 23.50 -8.01
N ALA A 52 29.99 23.45 -9.33
CA ALA A 52 28.83 24.04 -10.00
C ALA A 52 27.52 23.41 -9.51
N LYS A 53 27.48 22.09 -9.32
CA LYS A 53 26.34 21.39 -8.71
C LYS A 53 26.07 21.84 -7.28
N LYS A 54 27.09 21.92 -6.42
CA LYS A 54 26.92 22.41 -5.04
C LYS A 54 26.38 23.83 -5.00
N ILE A 55 26.95 24.75 -5.79
CA ILE A 55 26.48 26.15 -5.89
C ILE A 55 25.01 26.20 -6.36
N TRP A 56 24.67 25.38 -7.35
CA TRP A 56 23.30 25.30 -7.87
C TRP A 56 22.30 24.80 -6.82
N ILE A 57 22.61 23.70 -6.12
CA ILE A 57 21.78 23.14 -5.04
C ILE A 57 21.65 24.14 -3.89
N THR A 58 22.76 24.74 -3.43
CA THR A 58 22.73 25.71 -2.31
C THR A 58 21.78 26.87 -2.58
N GLY A 59 21.85 27.49 -3.74
CA GLY A 59 20.93 28.60 -4.02
C GLY A 59 19.50 28.15 -4.29
N LYS A 60 19.26 26.94 -4.83
CA LYS A 60 17.93 26.32 -4.89
C LYS A 60 17.34 26.15 -3.48
N SER A 61 18.12 25.59 -2.55
CA SER A 61 17.75 25.37 -1.15
C SER A 61 17.40 26.68 -0.44
N ILE A 62 18.20 27.74 -0.63
CA ILE A 62 17.94 29.04 0.01
C ILE A 62 16.71 29.71 -0.59
N ASN A 63 16.54 29.64 -1.91
CA ASN A 63 15.34 30.17 -2.54
C ASN A 63 14.08 29.41 -2.09
N PHE A 64 14.18 28.09 -1.93
CA PHE A 64 13.10 27.26 -1.38
C PHE A 64 12.76 27.67 0.06
N LEU A 65 13.76 27.85 0.92
CA LEU A 65 13.56 28.34 2.29
C LEU A 65 12.86 29.71 2.31
N ARG A 66 13.25 30.61 1.41
CA ARG A 66 12.72 31.96 1.36
C ARG A 66 11.30 32.04 0.81
N VAL A 67 11.02 31.33 -0.29
CA VAL A 67 9.75 31.44 -1.03
C VAL A 67 8.72 30.48 -0.45
N VAL A 68 9.09 29.22 -0.24
CA VAL A 68 8.17 28.15 0.14
C VAL A 68 8.03 28.06 1.66
N CYS A 69 9.15 28.00 2.39
CA CYS A 69 9.10 27.96 3.85
C CYS A 69 8.87 29.33 4.51
N LYS A 70 8.96 30.43 3.73
CA LYS A 70 8.88 31.83 4.19
C LYS A 70 9.83 32.16 5.35
N ASP A 71 10.91 31.38 5.50
CA ASP A 71 11.86 31.55 6.59
C ASP A 71 13.05 32.41 6.12
N ARG A 72 13.23 33.55 6.78
CA ARG A 72 14.33 34.49 6.49
C ARG A 72 15.49 34.36 7.47
N THR A 73 15.40 33.52 8.49
CA THR A 73 16.38 33.48 9.58
C THR A 73 17.75 32.95 9.12
N MET A 74 17.79 32.03 8.16
CA MET A 74 19.05 31.60 7.52
C MET A 74 19.82 32.74 6.84
N LEU A 75 19.13 33.70 6.24
CA LEU A 75 19.75 34.86 5.60
C LEU A 75 20.51 35.74 6.62
N GLN A 76 20.17 35.62 7.91
CA GLN A 76 20.87 36.32 9.00
C GLN A 76 22.06 35.54 9.55
N ILE A 77 22.08 34.21 9.40
CA ILE A 77 23.17 33.33 9.83
C ILE A 77 24.32 33.35 8.82
N LEU A 78 24.01 33.45 7.53
CA LEU A 78 25.00 33.60 6.44
C LEU A 78 25.61 35.02 6.36
N LYS A 79 25.60 35.80 7.46
CA LYS A 79 26.28 37.10 7.51
C LYS A 79 27.79 36.89 7.32
N THR A 80 28.25 37.20 6.12
CA THR A 80 29.63 37.04 5.64
C THR A 80 30.64 37.87 6.44
N PRO A 81 31.85 37.32 6.58
CA PRO A 81 33.05 37.97 6.05
C PRO A 81 33.76 36.94 5.12
N ALA A 82 34.38 37.21 3.98
CA ALA A 82 34.99 38.39 3.39
C ALA A 82 35.35 38.03 1.91
N PRO A 83 36.37 38.66 1.32
CA PRO A 83 36.32 39.79 0.39
C PRO A 83 36.18 39.31 -1.07
N SER A 84 35.76 40.22 -1.95
CA SER A 84 35.87 40.05 -3.41
C SER A 84 37.26 39.61 -3.90
N GLN A 85 38.32 39.74 -3.09
CA GLN A 85 39.70 39.33 -3.39
C GLN A 85 39.94 37.80 -3.39
N SER A 86 39.25 37.00 -2.56
CA SER A 86 39.48 35.54 -2.50
C SER A 86 38.88 34.80 -3.70
N LEU A 87 37.84 35.36 -4.33
CA LEU A 87 37.26 34.89 -5.60
C LEU A 87 38.26 34.93 -6.78
N PHE A 88 39.22 35.88 -6.77
CA PHE A 88 40.21 36.04 -7.83
C PHE A 88 41.49 35.21 -7.61
N GLN A 89 41.66 34.56 -6.44
CA GLN A 89 42.85 33.76 -6.09
C GLN A 89 42.58 32.25 -5.98
N GLN A 90 41.59 31.75 -6.71
CA GLN A 90 41.20 30.34 -6.71
C GLN A 90 42.31 29.38 -7.21
N GLN A 91 43.28 29.87 -7.99
CA GLN A 91 44.47 29.09 -8.40
C GLN A 91 45.53 28.95 -7.29
N ARG A 92 45.42 29.70 -6.19
CA ARG A 92 46.41 29.71 -5.09
C ARG A 92 45.85 29.32 -3.71
N SER A 93 44.53 29.26 -3.55
CA SER A 93 43.89 29.05 -2.24
C SER A 93 42.66 28.15 -2.33
N THR A 94 42.48 27.26 -1.35
CA THR A 94 41.28 26.42 -1.19
C THR A 94 40.12 27.14 -0.50
N GLU A 95 40.36 28.36 0.00
CA GLU A 95 39.42 29.13 0.82
C GLU A 95 38.03 29.30 0.17
N PHE A 96 37.98 29.51 -1.15
CA PHE A 96 36.70 29.62 -1.87
C PHE A 96 35.96 28.28 -1.93
N GLN A 97 36.69 27.17 -2.11
CA GLN A 97 36.09 25.83 -2.12
C GLN A 97 35.57 25.47 -0.72
N ASP A 98 36.36 25.75 0.31
CA ASP A 98 36.02 25.51 1.70
C ASP A 98 34.80 26.35 2.12
N MET A 99 34.72 27.60 1.66
CA MET A 99 33.55 28.46 1.86
C MET A 99 32.29 27.89 1.19
N ILE A 100 32.35 27.45 -0.08
CA ILE A 100 31.20 26.83 -0.76
C ILE A 100 30.76 25.58 0.00
N VAL A 101 31.70 24.73 0.41
CA VAL A 101 31.38 23.48 1.13
C VAL A 101 30.78 23.78 2.51
N SER A 102 31.29 24.78 3.24
CA SER A 102 30.71 25.20 4.52
C SER A 102 29.29 25.70 4.33
N VAL A 103 29.06 26.65 3.41
CA VAL A 103 27.73 27.21 3.17
C VAL A 103 26.76 26.13 2.69
N TYR A 104 27.20 25.22 1.81
CA TYR A 104 26.41 24.07 1.40
C TYR A 104 25.99 23.20 2.59
N ASN A 105 26.94 22.79 3.44
CA ASN A 105 26.63 21.94 4.58
C ASN A 105 25.70 22.63 5.60
N ASP A 106 25.91 23.92 5.85
CA ASP A 106 25.10 24.70 6.78
C ASP A 106 23.68 24.91 6.24
N THR A 107 23.56 25.23 4.95
CA THR A 107 22.26 25.42 4.29
C THR A 107 21.44 24.15 4.25
N THR A 108 22.07 23.04 3.86
CA THR A 108 21.45 21.73 3.81
C THR A 108 21.03 21.22 5.19
N ARG A 109 21.91 21.32 6.20
CA ARG A 109 21.61 20.87 7.57
C ARG A 109 20.39 21.60 8.14
N TYR A 110 20.33 22.90 7.92
CA TYR A 110 19.24 23.72 8.43
C TYR A 110 17.94 23.58 7.62
N LEU A 111 18.02 23.39 6.30
CA LEU A 111 16.85 23.00 5.51
C LEU A 111 16.25 21.71 6.05
N ARG A 112 17.10 20.71 6.33
CA ARG A 112 16.66 19.44 6.91
C ARG A 112 16.03 19.63 8.29
N SER A 113 16.64 20.41 9.19
CA SER A 113 16.03 20.66 10.51
C SER A 113 14.68 21.37 10.38
N ILE A 114 14.51 22.28 9.43
CA ILE A 114 13.18 22.88 9.19
C ILE A 114 12.17 21.83 8.72
N LEU A 115 12.54 20.96 7.78
CA LEU A 115 11.64 19.94 7.25
C LEU A 115 11.26 18.91 8.32
N ASP A 116 12.20 18.52 9.17
CA ASP A 116 11.97 17.54 10.23
C ASP A 116 11.26 18.16 11.45
N ASP A 117 11.68 19.34 11.92
CA ASP A 117 11.14 19.96 13.13
C ASP A 117 9.83 20.72 12.89
N LYS A 118 9.78 21.59 11.87
CA LYS A 118 8.60 22.45 11.61
C LYS A 118 7.53 21.75 10.79
N TYR A 119 7.94 20.96 9.80
CA TYR A 119 7.01 20.32 8.86
C TYR A 119 6.84 18.81 9.10
N GLN A 120 7.50 18.25 10.13
CA GLN A 120 7.35 16.85 10.55
C GLN A 120 7.38 15.87 9.36
N MET A 121 8.30 16.08 8.41
CA MET A 121 8.36 15.35 7.15
C MET A 121 8.35 13.82 7.36
N MET A 122 9.08 13.36 8.37
CA MET A 122 9.14 11.94 8.68
C MET A 122 7.81 11.36 9.20
N ASP A 123 6.99 12.15 9.87
CA ASP A 123 5.66 11.70 10.31
C ASP A 123 4.68 11.61 9.14
N HIS A 124 4.81 12.48 8.14
CA HIS A 124 4.07 12.36 6.88
C HIS A 124 4.45 11.11 6.09
N PHE A 125 5.73 10.77 5.98
CA PHE A 125 6.16 9.51 5.38
C PHE A 125 5.60 8.29 6.12
N LYS A 126 5.59 8.31 7.46
CA LYS A 126 4.95 7.25 8.26
C LYS A 126 3.45 7.19 8.03
N ALA A 127 2.76 8.33 7.93
CA ALA A 127 1.33 8.39 7.65
C ALA A 127 1.00 7.76 6.29
N ILE A 128 1.78 8.04 5.26
CA ILE A 128 1.65 7.40 3.94
C ILE A 128 1.78 5.87 4.06
N LYS A 129 2.78 5.38 4.82
CA LYS A 129 2.91 3.93 5.07
C LYS A 129 1.68 3.38 5.81
N ARG A 130 1.21 4.06 6.85
CA ARG A 130 0.07 3.60 7.68
C ARG A 130 -1.23 3.52 6.89
N TYR A 131 -1.55 4.55 6.12
CA TYR A 131 -2.86 4.68 5.47
C TYR A 131 -2.84 4.27 3.99
N LEU A 132 -1.93 4.82 3.18
CA LEU A 132 -1.90 4.59 1.72
C LEU A 132 -1.27 3.24 1.35
N LEU A 133 -0.33 2.73 2.15
CA LEU A 133 0.24 1.39 1.98
C LEU A 133 -0.44 0.33 2.86
N LEU A 134 -1.58 0.66 3.49
CA LEU A 134 -2.37 -0.22 4.35
C LEU A 134 -1.61 -0.82 5.55
N GLY A 135 -0.59 -0.13 6.07
CA GLY A 135 0.19 -0.59 7.22
C GLY A 135 -0.62 -0.64 8.53
N GLN A 136 -1.65 0.21 8.66
CA GLN A 136 -2.50 0.27 9.85
C GLN A 136 -3.76 -0.61 9.68
N GLY A 137 -3.61 -1.89 10.01
CA GLY A 137 -4.64 -2.90 9.73
C GLY A 137 -5.94 -2.77 10.53
N ASP A 138 -5.91 -2.18 11.73
CA ASP A 138 -7.11 -1.95 12.55
C ASP A 138 -8.03 -0.91 11.91
N PHE A 139 -7.46 0.22 11.48
CA PHE A 139 -8.18 1.27 10.75
C PHE A 139 -8.78 0.74 9.46
N ILE A 140 -7.97 0.12 8.60
CA ILE A 140 -8.42 -0.36 7.29
C ILE A 140 -9.51 -1.42 7.42
N LYS A 141 -9.37 -2.35 8.37
CA LYS A 141 -10.38 -3.39 8.58
C LYS A 141 -11.72 -2.79 9.02
N TYR A 142 -11.70 -1.88 9.99
CA TYR A 142 -12.92 -1.26 10.48
C TYR A 142 -13.56 -0.35 9.43
N LEU A 143 -12.74 0.36 8.64
CA LEU A 143 -13.20 1.14 7.50
C LEU A 143 -13.91 0.27 6.46
N MET A 144 -13.34 -0.91 6.12
CA MET A 144 -13.97 -1.87 5.20
C MET A 144 -15.32 -2.38 5.73
N ASP A 145 -15.40 -2.73 7.02
CA ASP A 145 -16.64 -3.21 7.65
C ASP A 145 -17.76 -2.14 7.57
N LEU A 146 -17.42 -0.86 7.75
CA LEU A 146 -18.38 0.25 7.65
C LEU A 146 -18.79 0.57 6.21
N MET A 147 -17.83 0.55 5.29
CA MET A 147 -18.05 0.96 3.90
C MET A 147 -18.62 -0.14 3.01
N GLU A 148 -18.62 -1.42 3.43
CA GLU A 148 -19.07 -2.56 2.62
C GLU A 148 -20.42 -2.31 1.93
N ASN A 149 -21.41 -1.79 2.67
CA ASN A 149 -22.76 -1.55 2.16
C ASN A 149 -22.80 -0.46 1.07
N GLU A 150 -21.98 0.59 1.20
CA GLU A 150 -21.89 1.66 0.20
C GLU A 150 -21.06 1.19 -1.02
N LEU A 151 -19.97 0.45 -0.79
CA LEU A 151 -19.07 0.00 -1.85
C LEU A 151 -19.66 -1.11 -2.71
N ASN A 152 -20.65 -1.85 -2.20
CA ASN A 152 -21.42 -2.85 -2.97
C ASN A 152 -22.41 -2.21 -3.96
N LYS A 153 -22.70 -0.90 -3.86
CA LYS A 153 -23.55 -0.19 -4.82
C LYS A 153 -22.77 0.12 -6.11
N ALA A 154 -23.50 0.39 -7.19
CA ALA A 154 -22.92 0.87 -8.43
C ALA A 154 -22.30 2.26 -8.22
N ALA A 155 -21.21 2.56 -8.94
CA ALA A 155 -20.44 3.79 -8.81
C ALA A 155 -21.30 5.08 -8.77
N ASN A 156 -22.35 5.16 -9.59
CA ASN A 156 -23.24 6.33 -9.66
C ASN A 156 -24.04 6.59 -8.38
N GLN A 157 -24.22 5.57 -7.54
CA GLN A 157 -24.99 5.65 -6.29
C GLN A 157 -24.09 5.90 -5.07
N VAL A 158 -22.77 5.89 -5.27
CA VAL A 158 -21.79 6.10 -4.20
C VAL A 158 -21.51 7.59 -4.08
N PHE A 159 -21.96 8.17 -2.97
CA PHE A 159 -21.78 9.59 -2.69
C PHE A 159 -20.60 9.84 -1.76
N TYR A 160 -19.76 10.81 -2.11
CA TYR A 160 -18.56 11.19 -1.36
C TYR A 160 -18.85 11.55 0.11
N HIS A 161 -19.88 12.35 0.39
CA HIS A 161 -20.21 12.78 1.75
C HIS A 161 -20.53 11.62 2.71
N ASN A 162 -21.19 10.56 2.21
CA ASN A 162 -21.46 9.37 3.00
C ASN A 162 -20.17 8.67 3.36
N LEU A 163 -19.28 8.45 2.39
CA LEU A 163 -18.00 7.78 2.64
C LEU A 163 -17.10 8.59 3.58
N GLN A 164 -17.08 9.91 3.43
CA GLN A 164 -16.34 10.79 4.35
C GLN A 164 -16.87 10.66 5.78
N SER A 165 -18.19 10.67 5.96
CA SER A 165 -18.79 10.49 7.29
C SER A 165 -18.46 9.12 7.93
N LEU A 166 -18.37 8.06 7.12
CA LEU A 166 -17.97 6.72 7.56
C LEU A 166 -16.48 6.66 7.90
N MET A 167 -15.64 7.35 7.12
CA MET A 167 -14.22 7.47 7.40
C MET A 167 -13.96 8.22 8.70
N ASP A 168 -14.66 9.34 8.95
CA ASP A 168 -14.57 10.07 10.21
C ASP A 168 -15.02 9.21 11.40
N ALA A 169 -16.05 8.38 11.22
CA ALA A 169 -16.46 7.41 12.22
C ALA A 169 -15.38 6.33 12.46
N ALA A 170 -14.71 5.88 11.40
CA ALA A 170 -13.60 4.93 11.50
C ALA A 170 -12.39 5.51 12.24
N ILE A 171 -12.05 6.77 11.97
CA ILE A 171 -10.94 7.48 12.64
C ILE A 171 -11.21 7.57 14.15
N ARG A 172 -12.44 7.93 14.56
CA ARG A 172 -12.80 8.07 15.99
C ARG A 172 -12.75 6.77 16.79
N VAL A 173 -13.04 5.62 16.16
CA VAL A 173 -13.11 4.33 16.86
C VAL A 173 -11.75 3.62 16.92
N THR A 174 -10.88 3.89 15.96
CA THR A 174 -9.61 3.17 15.81
C THR A 174 -8.45 3.90 16.47
N ASN A 175 -7.25 3.32 16.43
CA ASN A 175 -6.05 3.99 16.97
C ASN A 175 -5.64 5.23 16.17
N ALA A 176 -6.25 5.46 15.00
CA ALA A 176 -6.06 6.67 14.21
C ALA A 176 -6.47 7.95 14.95
N GLN A 177 -7.31 7.86 15.99
CA GLN A 177 -7.69 9.01 16.83
C GLN A 177 -6.51 9.66 17.57
N TYR A 178 -5.42 8.92 17.80
CA TYR A 178 -4.24 9.42 18.51
C TYR A 178 -3.18 10.03 17.57
N GLU A 179 -3.46 10.06 16.27
CA GLU A 179 -2.59 10.70 15.29
C GLU A 179 -2.69 12.23 15.41
N SER A 180 -1.70 12.95 14.87
CA SER A 180 -1.75 14.41 14.85
C SER A 180 -2.93 14.92 14.01
N GLU A 181 -3.51 16.03 14.44
CA GLU A 181 -4.65 16.65 13.76
C GLU A 181 -4.30 17.03 12.30
N ASP A 182 -3.03 17.39 12.06
CA ASP A 182 -2.52 17.70 10.73
C ASP A 182 -2.50 16.49 9.80
N ILE A 183 -2.18 15.29 10.30
CA ILE A 183 -2.22 14.08 9.49
C ILE A 183 -3.67 13.71 9.16
N ILE A 184 -4.59 13.82 10.13
CA ILE A 184 -6.00 13.49 9.96
C ILE A 184 -6.66 14.43 8.94
N LYS A 185 -6.41 15.74 9.02
CA LYS A 185 -6.94 16.73 8.07
C LYS A 185 -6.48 16.51 6.63
N ARG A 186 -5.32 15.89 6.43
CA ARG A 186 -4.74 15.61 5.12
C ARG A 186 -5.23 14.32 4.49
N LEU A 187 -5.75 13.40 5.31
CA LEU A 187 -6.32 12.14 4.83
C LEU A 187 -7.68 12.44 4.21
N ASP A 188 -7.87 12.09 2.94
CA ASP A 188 -9.11 12.31 2.22
C ASP A 188 -9.48 11.08 1.39
N LEU A 189 -10.70 11.06 0.85
CA LEU A 189 -11.14 10.08 -0.13
C LEU A 189 -11.17 10.72 -1.51
N ARG A 190 -10.73 9.97 -2.51
CA ARG A 190 -10.85 10.33 -3.93
C ARG A 190 -11.71 9.29 -4.63
N LEU A 191 -12.74 9.75 -5.33
CA LEU A 191 -13.60 8.91 -6.17
C LEU A 191 -13.15 9.03 -7.62
N MET A 192 -12.78 7.91 -8.22
CA MET A 192 -12.36 7.82 -9.62
C MET A 192 -13.47 7.18 -10.46
N TYR A 193 -14.31 8.00 -11.07
CA TYR A 193 -15.36 7.51 -11.96
C TYR A 193 -14.78 7.14 -13.32
N VAL A 194 -14.45 5.87 -13.53
CA VAL A 194 -13.99 5.37 -14.84
C VAL A 194 -15.17 4.86 -15.66
N SER A 195 -16.12 4.15 -15.04
CA SER A 195 -17.34 3.70 -15.72
C SER A 195 -18.53 3.53 -14.76
N PRO A 196 -19.76 3.83 -15.20
CA PRO A 196 -20.96 3.76 -14.35
C PRO A 196 -21.35 2.32 -13.97
N SER A 197 -20.82 1.32 -14.66
CA SER A 197 -21.03 -0.11 -14.39
C SER A 197 -20.12 -0.68 -13.31
N GLU A 198 -19.12 0.08 -12.86
CA GLU A 198 -18.18 -0.38 -11.84
C GLU A 198 -18.81 -0.31 -10.43
N LEU A 199 -18.31 -1.16 -9.53
CA LEU A 199 -18.72 -1.17 -8.14
C LEU A 199 -17.97 -0.07 -7.37
N GLY A 200 -18.56 0.44 -6.29
CA GLY A 200 -17.89 1.41 -5.42
C GLY A 200 -16.50 0.95 -4.92
N TRP A 201 -16.30 -0.36 -4.77
CA TRP A 201 -15.01 -0.97 -4.44
C TRP A 201 -13.85 -0.60 -5.36
N ASP A 202 -14.13 -0.36 -6.65
CA ASP A 202 -13.12 -0.04 -7.66
C ASP A 202 -12.92 1.47 -7.86
N VAL A 203 -13.87 2.28 -7.40
CA VAL A 203 -13.91 3.74 -7.55
C VAL A 203 -13.30 4.45 -6.34
N CYS A 204 -13.41 3.86 -5.15
CA CYS A 204 -12.98 4.49 -3.91
C CYS A 204 -11.47 4.33 -3.66
N CYS A 205 -10.77 5.45 -3.50
CA CYS A 205 -9.35 5.50 -3.16
C CYS A 205 -9.12 6.39 -1.93
N LEU A 206 -8.23 5.99 -1.02
CA LEU A 206 -7.69 6.90 -0.01
C LEU A 206 -6.62 7.78 -0.66
N ASP A 207 -6.67 9.07 -0.37
CA ASP A 207 -5.76 10.09 -0.87
C ASP A 207 -5.13 10.86 0.30
N TYR A 208 -3.96 11.44 0.06
CA TYR A 208 -3.24 12.23 1.04
C TYR A 208 -2.88 13.58 0.46
N LYS A 209 -3.47 14.64 1.00
CA LYS A 209 -3.26 16.01 0.51
C LYS A 209 -1.98 16.62 1.08
N PHE A 210 -1.10 17.05 0.17
CA PHE A 210 0.15 17.72 0.50
C PHE A 210 0.05 19.21 0.21
N ASP A 211 0.35 20.04 1.22
CA ASP A 211 0.38 21.50 1.10
C ASP A 211 1.78 22.04 1.42
N GLY A 212 2.06 23.25 0.92
CA GLY A 212 3.28 23.99 1.23
C GLY A 212 4.56 23.26 0.78
N PRO A 213 5.61 23.21 1.62
CA PRO A 213 6.92 22.66 1.23
C PRO A 213 6.90 21.14 1.00
N LEU A 214 5.95 20.42 1.59
CA LEU A 214 5.83 18.98 1.40
C LEU A 214 5.38 18.63 -0.03
N ARG A 215 4.66 19.52 -0.72
CA ARG A 215 4.25 19.30 -2.12
C ARG A 215 5.44 19.23 -3.08
N THR A 216 6.57 19.84 -2.71
CA THR A 216 7.81 19.70 -3.47
C THR A 216 8.41 18.30 -3.36
N ILE A 217 8.23 17.63 -2.21
CA ILE A 217 8.67 16.24 -2.00
C ILE A 217 7.66 15.28 -2.62
N PHE A 218 6.38 15.50 -2.35
CA PHE A 218 5.29 14.69 -2.83
C PHE A 218 4.65 15.34 -4.05
N THR A 219 5.30 15.12 -5.19
CA THR A 219 4.81 15.58 -6.49
C THR A 219 3.47 14.95 -6.84
N GLU A 220 2.71 15.59 -7.74
CA GLU A 220 1.46 15.04 -8.27
C GLU A 220 1.70 13.69 -8.98
N GLU A 221 2.85 13.52 -9.61
CA GLU A 221 3.25 12.24 -10.22
C GLU A 221 3.37 11.14 -9.16
N ASN A 222 3.99 11.44 -8.01
CA ASN A 222 4.12 10.49 -6.92
C ASN A 222 2.78 10.19 -6.24
N SER A 223 1.88 11.18 -6.13
CA SER A 223 0.50 10.94 -5.69
C SER A 223 -0.23 9.95 -6.61
N LEU A 224 -0.10 10.09 -7.94
CA LEU A 224 -0.68 9.14 -8.90
C LEU A 224 -0.05 7.73 -8.79
N ARG A 225 1.26 7.64 -8.52
CA ARG A 225 1.93 6.36 -8.25
C ARG A 225 1.40 5.69 -6.99
N TYR A 226 1.25 6.44 -5.89
CA TYR A 226 0.63 5.94 -4.66
C TYR A 226 -0.81 5.49 -4.88
N MET A 227 -1.60 6.25 -5.63
CA MET A 227 -2.97 5.88 -5.97
C MET A 227 -3.02 4.53 -6.73
N ARG A 228 -2.12 4.29 -7.68
CA ARG A 228 -2.02 3.00 -8.39
C ARG A 228 -1.67 1.86 -7.43
N ILE A 229 -0.71 2.08 -6.53
CA ILE A 229 -0.33 1.11 -5.50
C ILE A 229 -1.52 0.81 -4.59
N PHE A 230 -2.16 1.85 -4.04
CA PHE A 230 -3.31 1.72 -3.16
C PHE A 230 -4.42 0.90 -3.81
N ASN A 231 -4.81 1.20 -5.04
CA ASN A 231 -5.88 0.46 -5.73
C ASN A 231 -5.54 -1.03 -5.90
N HIS A 232 -4.28 -1.36 -6.18
CA HIS A 232 -3.85 -2.74 -6.23
C HIS A 232 -3.96 -3.41 -4.85
N LEU A 233 -3.40 -2.79 -3.81
CA LEU A 233 -3.44 -3.30 -2.44
C LEU A 233 -4.88 -3.46 -1.92
N TRP A 234 -5.73 -2.47 -2.20
CA TRP A 234 -7.14 -2.45 -1.83
C TRP A 234 -7.91 -3.62 -2.47
N ARG A 235 -7.64 -3.93 -3.75
CA ARG A 235 -8.21 -5.10 -4.43
C ARG A 235 -7.78 -6.41 -3.79
N VAL A 236 -6.50 -6.57 -3.45
CA VAL A 236 -6.04 -7.79 -2.74
C VAL A 236 -6.70 -7.89 -1.37
N LYS A 237 -6.81 -6.76 -0.65
CA LYS A 237 -7.48 -6.71 0.66
C LYS A 237 -8.97 -7.03 0.58
N ARG A 238 -9.66 -6.59 -0.47
CA ARG A 238 -11.05 -6.99 -0.77
C ARG A 238 -11.20 -8.49 -0.92
N MET A 239 -10.24 -9.18 -1.54
CA MET A 239 -10.29 -10.65 -1.66
C MET A 239 -10.11 -11.35 -0.32
N GLU A 240 -9.22 -10.84 0.54
CA GLU A 240 -9.06 -11.34 1.91
C GLU A 240 -10.35 -11.16 2.73
N TYR A 241 -10.96 -9.98 2.61
CA TYR A 241 -12.23 -9.69 3.26
C TYR A 241 -13.35 -10.61 2.78
N THR A 242 -13.49 -10.77 1.45
CA THR A 242 -14.51 -11.62 0.83
C THR A 242 -14.33 -13.09 1.24
N THR A 243 -13.12 -13.63 1.16
CA THR A 243 -12.84 -15.02 1.55
C THR A 243 -13.14 -15.26 3.03
N CYS A 244 -12.81 -14.33 3.91
CA CYS A 244 -13.19 -14.38 5.32
C CYS A 244 -14.72 -14.35 5.50
N GLY A 245 -15.42 -13.48 4.75
CA GLY A 245 -16.88 -13.39 4.74
C GLY A 245 -17.55 -14.71 4.32
N VAL A 246 -17.09 -15.31 3.24
CA VAL A 246 -17.57 -16.62 2.75
C VAL A 246 -17.35 -17.70 3.80
N TRP A 247 -16.17 -17.75 4.41
CA TRP A 247 -15.88 -18.71 5.48
C TRP A 247 -16.82 -18.55 6.69
N LYS A 248 -17.05 -17.31 7.14
CA LYS A 248 -18.02 -17.00 8.22
C LYS A 248 -19.43 -17.49 7.85
N GLN A 249 -19.87 -17.24 6.62
CA GLN A 249 -21.19 -17.67 6.13
C GLN A 249 -21.32 -19.20 6.09
N LEU A 250 -20.29 -19.91 5.63
CA LEU A 250 -20.26 -21.38 5.60
C LEU A 250 -20.32 -21.97 7.02
N ILE A 251 -19.56 -21.42 7.96
CA ILE A 251 -19.57 -21.89 9.36
C ILE A 251 -20.92 -21.60 10.03
N LYS A 252 -21.47 -20.39 9.85
CA LYS A 252 -22.81 -20.03 10.37
C LYS A 252 -23.89 -20.99 9.88
N SER A 253 -23.82 -21.36 8.60
CA SER A 253 -24.81 -22.23 7.94
C SER A 253 -24.50 -23.73 8.09
N SER A 254 -23.42 -24.10 8.78
CA SER A 254 -22.98 -25.49 8.94
C SER A 254 -24.06 -26.41 9.53
N ARG A 255 -24.80 -25.92 10.55
CA ARG A 255 -25.93 -26.66 11.14
C ARG A 255 -27.08 -26.86 10.15
N GLN A 256 -27.33 -25.88 9.29
CA GLN A 256 -28.37 -25.96 8.26
C GLN A 256 -27.98 -26.98 7.19
N PHE A 257 -26.71 -27.01 6.78
CA PHE A 257 -26.21 -28.02 5.86
C PHE A 257 -26.27 -29.44 6.44
N ALA A 258 -25.98 -29.60 7.73
CA ALA A 258 -26.10 -30.90 8.41
C ALA A 258 -27.54 -31.45 8.43
N ALA A 259 -28.55 -30.59 8.35
CA ALA A 259 -29.95 -31.00 8.31
C ALA A 259 -30.39 -31.57 6.94
N ILE A 260 -29.59 -31.36 5.87
CA ILE A 260 -29.86 -31.87 4.52
C ILE A 260 -28.68 -32.76 4.08
N PRO A 261 -28.75 -34.09 4.27
CA PRO A 261 -27.63 -35.00 3.97
C PRO A 261 -27.24 -35.00 2.48
N GLU A 262 -28.16 -34.64 1.57
CA GLU A 262 -27.97 -34.64 0.11
C GLU A 262 -26.95 -33.58 -0.38
N ILE A 263 -26.60 -32.62 0.47
CA ILE A 263 -25.64 -31.54 0.17
C ILE A 263 -24.30 -31.76 0.86
N SER A 264 -24.14 -32.83 1.66
CA SER A 264 -22.96 -33.06 2.49
C SER A 264 -21.65 -33.03 1.66
N ASP A 265 -21.59 -33.77 0.56
CA ASP A 265 -20.42 -33.84 -0.33
C ASP A 265 -20.06 -32.48 -0.96
N MET A 266 -21.11 -31.72 -1.34
CA MET A 266 -20.95 -30.40 -1.93
C MET A 266 -20.45 -29.41 -0.88
N THR A 267 -21.00 -29.46 0.33
CA THR A 267 -20.61 -28.63 1.47
C THR A 267 -19.15 -28.83 1.82
N HIS A 268 -18.71 -30.09 1.96
CA HIS A 268 -17.30 -30.41 2.19
C HIS A 268 -16.42 -29.86 1.08
N SER A 269 -16.81 -30.04 -0.19
CA SER A 269 -16.07 -29.50 -1.33
C SER A 269 -15.98 -27.96 -1.32
N CYS A 270 -17.03 -27.26 -0.87
CA CYS A 270 -17.03 -25.81 -0.70
C CYS A 270 -16.08 -25.35 0.42
N PHE A 271 -16.03 -26.05 1.55
CA PHE A 271 -15.07 -25.75 2.62
C PHE A 271 -13.63 -25.93 2.16
N VAL A 272 -13.33 -27.02 1.46
CA VAL A 272 -12.00 -27.26 0.89
C VAL A 272 -11.62 -26.15 -0.09
N MET A 273 -12.53 -25.76 -0.97
CA MET A 273 -12.27 -24.67 -1.92
C MET A 273 -12.07 -23.32 -1.23
N SER A 274 -12.90 -22.99 -0.23
CA SER A 274 -12.76 -21.77 0.56
C SER A 274 -11.38 -21.69 1.23
N ASN A 275 -10.90 -22.81 1.79
CA ASN A 275 -9.56 -22.89 2.36
C ASN A 275 -8.46 -22.72 1.29
N GLU A 276 -8.61 -23.36 0.12
CA GLU A 276 -7.68 -23.25 -1.02
C GLU A 276 -7.54 -21.78 -1.47
N MET A 277 -8.65 -21.09 -1.70
CA MET A 277 -8.69 -19.67 -2.05
C MET A 277 -8.11 -18.77 -0.95
N THR A 278 -8.47 -19.04 0.32
CA THR A 278 -7.95 -18.27 1.45
C THR A 278 -6.44 -18.39 1.56
N LYS A 279 -5.88 -19.59 1.38
CA LYS A 279 -4.43 -19.81 1.40
C LYS A 279 -3.73 -19.11 0.25
N PHE A 280 -4.31 -19.12 -0.94
CA PHE A 280 -3.79 -18.36 -2.07
C PHE A 280 -3.71 -16.86 -1.75
N VAL A 281 -4.82 -16.26 -1.31
CA VAL A 281 -4.88 -14.81 -1.00
C VAL A 281 -3.93 -14.45 0.15
N GLN A 282 -3.87 -15.26 1.20
CA GLN A 282 -2.94 -15.06 2.31
C GLN A 282 -1.49 -15.03 1.81
N SER A 283 -1.08 -16.01 0.99
CA SER A 283 0.28 -16.08 0.46
C SER A 283 0.64 -14.86 -0.40
N VAL A 284 -0.28 -14.36 -1.23
CA VAL A 284 -0.09 -13.13 -2.01
C VAL A 284 0.05 -11.92 -1.09
N ASN A 285 -0.79 -11.79 -0.06
CA ASN A 285 -0.68 -10.72 0.93
C ASN A 285 0.65 -10.75 1.69
N TYR A 286 1.13 -11.93 2.09
CA TYR A 286 2.43 -12.08 2.76
C TYR A 286 3.58 -11.61 1.88
N TYR A 287 3.56 -11.95 0.59
CA TYR A 287 4.56 -11.46 -0.36
C TYR A 287 4.57 -9.93 -0.44
N ILE A 288 3.40 -9.34 -0.66
CA ILE A 288 3.24 -7.89 -0.80
C ILE A 288 3.72 -7.17 0.46
N MET A 289 3.25 -7.59 1.64
CA MET A 289 3.55 -6.89 2.89
C MET A 289 5.02 -7.03 3.28
N PHE A 290 5.58 -8.24 3.27
CA PHE A 290 6.90 -8.48 3.84
C PHE A 290 8.05 -8.30 2.84
N GLU A 291 7.89 -8.72 1.59
CA GLU A 291 9.00 -8.67 0.61
C GLU A 291 9.01 -7.41 -0.25
N VAL A 292 7.83 -6.83 -0.48
CA VAL A 292 7.71 -5.61 -1.28
C VAL A 292 7.69 -4.40 -0.37
N LEU A 293 6.66 -4.26 0.47
CA LEU A 293 6.44 -3.03 1.25
C LEU A 293 7.46 -2.86 2.39
N GLU A 294 7.66 -3.86 3.24
CA GLU A 294 8.56 -3.69 4.39
C GLU A 294 10.04 -3.55 3.97
N CYS A 295 10.50 -4.34 2.99
CA CYS A 295 11.86 -4.19 2.47
C CYS A 295 12.07 -2.81 1.82
N SER A 296 11.17 -2.37 0.94
CA SER A 296 11.31 -1.05 0.29
C SER A 296 11.24 0.10 1.28
N TRP A 297 10.41 -0.01 2.32
CA TRP A 297 10.34 0.98 3.39
C TRP A 297 11.62 1.04 4.21
N SER A 298 12.20 -0.12 4.53
CA SER A 298 13.48 -0.21 5.25
C SER A 298 14.60 0.49 4.46
N ASP A 299 14.66 0.20 3.16
CA ASP A 299 15.62 0.82 2.25
C ASP A 299 15.41 2.33 2.14
N LEU A 300 14.16 2.78 2.03
CA LEU A 300 13.82 4.20 2.01
C LEU A 300 14.25 4.90 3.30
N LEU A 301 13.94 4.33 4.47
CA LEU A 301 14.35 4.91 5.75
C LEU A 301 15.87 5.06 5.86
N ASN A 302 16.63 4.04 5.48
CA ASN A 302 18.09 4.10 5.51
C ASN A 302 18.60 5.21 4.57
N LYS A 303 18.09 5.28 3.34
CA LYS A 303 18.45 6.33 2.39
C LYS A 303 18.07 7.73 2.89
N LEU A 304 16.90 7.89 3.52
CA LEU A 304 16.47 9.17 4.10
C LEU A 304 17.35 9.58 5.30
N MET A 305 17.83 8.64 6.11
CA MET A 305 18.76 8.94 7.20
C MET A 305 20.14 9.35 6.68
N GLU A 306 20.61 8.74 5.60
CA GLU A 306 21.90 9.05 4.96
C GLU A 306 21.86 10.32 4.10
N ALA A 307 20.70 10.67 3.55
CA ALA A 307 20.54 11.80 2.64
C ALA A 307 20.91 13.13 3.29
N LYS A 308 21.86 13.86 2.72
CA LYS A 308 22.18 15.21 3.22
C LYS A 308 21.18 16.20 2.63
N ASP A 309 21.02 16.16 1.31
CA ASP A 309 20.31 17.18 0.54
C ASP A 309 18.88 16.78 0.19
N LEU A 310 18.06 17.80 -0.12
CA LEU A 310 16.69 17.58 -0.57
C LEU A 310 16.63 16.77 -1.86
N GLU A 311 17.58 16.93 -2.80
CA GLU A 311 17.62 16.12 -4.02
C GLU A 311 17.80 14.63 -3.74
N GLN A 312 18.63 14.28 -2.76
CA GLN A 312 18.82 12.87 -2.37
C GLN A 312 17.56 12.30 -1.72
N ILE A 313 16.80 13.12 -0.98
CA ILE A 313 15.50 12.74 -0.42
C ILE A 313 14.49 12.47 -1.53
N LEU A 314 14.42 13.35 -2.54
CA LEU A 314 13.53 13.18 -3.69
C LEU A 314 13.87 11.92 -4.49
N GLU A 315 15.16 11.71 -4.79
CA GLU A 315 15.63 10.54 -5.53
C GLU A 315 15.38 9.24 -4.76
N ALA A 316 15.65 9.23 -3.45
CA ALA A 316 15.37 8.07 -2.59
C ALA A 316 13.88 7.73 -2.57
N HIS A 317 13.01 8.74 -2.52
CA HIS A 317 11.57 8.56 -2.56
C HIS A 317 11.09 8.00 -3.90
N ASP A 318 11.53 8.59 -5.01
CA ASP A 318 11.19 8.13 -6.37
C ASP A 318 11.67 6.69 -6.63
N ASP A 319 12.91 6.37 -6.25
CA ASP A 319 13.46 5.02 -6.38
C ASP A 319 12.65 4.01 -5.54
N SER A 320 12.26 4.38 -4.31
CA SER A 320 11.43 3.50 -3.47
C SER A 320 10.06 3.22 -4.10
N LEU A 321 9.42 4.24 -4.69
CA LEU A 321 8.13 4.12 -5.35
C LEU A 321 8.22 3.26 -6.61
N LEU A 322 9.22 3.49 -7.45
CA LEU A 322 9.48 2.68 -8.63
C LEU A 322 9.73 1.23 -8.23
N LYS A 323 10.55 0.98 -7.21
CA LYS A 323 10.81 -0.36 -6.68
C LYS A 323 9.54 -1.06 -6.17
N ILE A 324 8.59 -0.32 -5.59
CA ILE A 324 7.29 -0.89 -5.20
C ILE A 324 6.44 -1.20 -6.43
N LEU A 325 6.35 -0.27 -7.40
CA LEU A 325 5.56 -0.46 -8.62
C LEU A 325 6.07 -1.65 -9.44
N THR A 326 7.39 -1.80 -9.58
CA THR A 326 8.03 -2.91 -10.29
C THR A 326 7.66 -4.25 -9.67
N ARG A 327 7.83 -4.37 -8.35
CA ARG A 327 7.54 -5.60 -7.59
C ARG A 327 6.05 -5.92 -7.47
N LEU A 328 5.18 -4.92 -7.57
CA LEU A 328 3.73 -5.11 -7.65
C LEU A 328 3.24 -5.36 -9.09
N HIS A 329 4.13 -5.40 -10.08
CA HIS A 329 3.83 -5.61 -11.51
C HIS A 329 2.95 -4.50 -12.11
N LEU A 330 3.12 -3.27 -11.65
CA LEU A 330 2.36 -2.11 -12.11
C LEU A 330 3.10 -1.29 -13.18
N ASP A 331 4.29 -1.73 -13.59
CA ASP A 331 5.21 -1.01 -14.49
C ASP A 331 4.81 -0.99 -15.96
N GLY A 332 3.68 -1.58 -16.33
CA GLY A 332 3.23 -1.57 -17.72
C GLY A 332 4.05 -2.43 -18.68
N HIS A 333 5.11 -3.10 -18.23
CA HIS A 333 5.80 -4.15 -19.00
C HIS A 333 4.85 -5.31 -19.36
N GLU A 334 4.97 -5.86 -20.57
CA GLU A 334 4.06 -6.89 -21.09
C GLU A 334 3.94 -8.12 -20.17
N THR A 335 5.06 -8.59 -19.61
CA THR A 335 5.10 -9.72 -18.67
C THR A 335 4.35 -9.42 -17.37
N SER A 336 4.52 -8.21 -16.85
CA SER A 336 3.85 -7.71 -15.65
C SER A 336 2.35 -7.54 -15.87
N GLN A 337 1.95 -7.05 -17.06
CA GLN A 337 0.53 -6.93 -17.41
C GLN A 337 -0.16 -8.28 -17.52
N GLU A 338 0.51 -9.29 -18.08
CA GLU A 338 -0.05 -10.63 -18.18
C GLU A 338 -0.25 -11.28 -16.81
N LEU A 339 0.74 -11.17 -15.91
CA LEU A 339 0.61 -11.60 -14.51
C LEU A 339 -0.54 -10.88 -13.79
N ALA A 340 -0.66 -9.57 -13.97
CA ALA A 340 -1.75 -8.79 -13.39
C ALA A 340 -3.13 -9.20 -13.94
N LYS A 341 -3.23 -9.56 -15.22
CA LYS A 341 -4.47 -10.10 -15.82
C LYS A 341 -4.84 -11.45 -15.22
N GLN A 342 -3.88 -12.36 -15.07
CA GLN A 342 -4.13 -13.65 -14.44
C GLN A 342 -4.57 -13.48 -12.97
N LEU A 343 -3.93 -12.57 -12.23
CA LEU A 343 -4.33 -12.27 -10.85
C LEU A 343 -5.76 -11.70 -10.77
N ARG A 344 -6.14 -10.79 -11.68
CA ARG A 344 -7.52 -10.27 -11.78
C ARG A 344 -8.52 -11.39 -12.09
N CYS A 345 -8.21 -12.28 -13.03
CA CYS A 345 -9.05 -13.44 -13.34
C CYS A 345 -9.27 -14.31 -12.09
N ILE A 346 -8.22 -14.55 -11.30
CA ILE A 346 -8.34 -15.29 -10.03
C ILE A 346 -9.25 -14.54 -9.04
N PHE A 347 -9.14 -13.21 -8.94
CA PHE A 347 -9.98 -12.40 -8.07
C PHE A 347 -11.46 -12.45 -8.48
N ASP A 348 -11.76 -12.38 -9.78
CA ASP A 348 -13.12 -12.52 -10.30
C ASP A 348 -13.70 -13.90 -9.99
N LEU A 349 -12.90 -14.96 -10.07
CA LEU A 349 -13.31 -16.32 -9.69
C LEU A 349 -13.60 -16.45 -8.19
N ILE A 350 -12.86 -15.75 -7.33
CA ILE A 350 -13.13 -15.70 -5.88
C ILE A 350 -14.46 -14.99 -5.60
N LEU A 351 -14.73 -13.86 -6.26
CA LEU A 351 -16.01 -13.14 -6.14
C LEU A 351 -17.18 -14.01 -6.63
N ASN A 352 -17.01 -14.68 -7.77
CA ASN A 352 -18.01 -15.62 -8.32
C ASN A 352 -18.27 -16.78 -7.38
N PHE A 353 -17.24 -17.33 -6.74
CA PHE A 353 -17.40 -18.35 -5.70
C PHE A 353 -18.22 -17.83 -4.51
N GLY A 354 -17.96 -16.60 -4.05
CA GLY A 354 -18.76 -15.96 -3.01
C GLY A 354 -20.24 -15.86 -3.38
N ALA A 355 -20.55 -15.44 -4.61
CA ALA A 355 -21.93 -15.39 -5.10
C ALA A 355 -22.59 -16.78 -5.20
N ILE A 356 -21.84 -17.82 -5.60
CA ILE A 356 -22.33 -19.21 -5.60
C ILE A 356 -22.68 -19.67 -4.18
N ILE A 357 -21.83 -19.39 -3.19
CA ILE A 357 -22.09 -19.76 -1.80
C ILE A 357 -23.32 -19.04 -1.25
N GLN A 358 -23.49 -17.75 -1.54
CA GLN A 358 -24.70 -17.02 -1.14
C GLN A 358 -25.98 -17.64 -1.75
N ARG A 359 -25.95 -17.97 -3.05
CA ARG A 359 -27.06 -18.67 -3.72
C ARG A 359 -27.33 -20.05 -3.11
N LEU A 360 -26.28 -20.79 -2.74
CA LEU A 360 -26.41 -22.09 -2.08
C LEU A 360 -27.08 -21.95 -0.71
N ILE A 361 -26.64 -20.99 0.11
CA ILE A 361 -27.21 -20.74 1.44
C ILE A 361 -28.69 -20.37 1.30
N GLN A 362 -29.04 -19.46 0.39
CA GLN A 362 -30.44 -19.08 0.14
C GLN A 362 -31.30 -20.27 -0.30
N CYS A 363 -30.77 -21.13 -1.17
CA CYS A 363 -31.44 -22.37 -1.59
C CYS A 363 -31.69 -23.32 -0.39
N VAL A 364 -30.70 -23.48 0.49
CA VAL A 364 -30.84 -24.31 1.69
C VAL A 364 -31.83 -23.71 2.70
N GLU A 365 -31.80 -22.40 2.90
CA GLU A 365 -32.73 -21.72 3.81
C GLU A 365 -34.18 -21.83 3.34
N THR A 366 -34.44 -21.65 2.05
CA THR A 366 -35.79 -21.81 1.46
C THR A 366 -36.31 -23.25 1.56
N GLU A 367 -35.43 -24.23 1.38
CA GLU A 367 -35.78 -25.65 1.54
C GLU A 367 -36.04 -26.02 3.00
N LEU A 368 -35.21 -25.54 3.94
CA LEU A 368 -35.46 -25.75 5.36
C LEU A 368 -36.75 -25.08 5.82
N ALA A 369 -37.05 -23.87 5.34
CA ALA A 369 -38.31 -23.20 5.63
C ALA A 369 -39.52 -24.00 5.12
N ALA A 370 -39.38 -24.64 3.95
CA ALA A 370 -40.41 -25.48 3.38
C ALA A 370 -40.65 -26.79 4.13
N ARG A 371 -39.62 -27.38 4.73
CA ARG A 371 -39.73 -28.63 5.52
C ARG A 371 -40.34 -28.41 6.91
N LYS A 372 -40.25 -27.20 7.48
CA LYS A 372 -40.79 -26.87 8.81
C LYS A 372 -42.28 -27.18 9.01
N PRO A 373 -43.23 -26.79 8.11
CA PRO A 373 -44.65 -27.09 8.30
C PRO A 373 -44.94 -28.60 8.29
N TYR A 374 -44.29 -29.38 7.42
CA TYR A 374 -44.45 -30.84 7.38
C TYR A 374 -43.92 -31.49 8.67
N GLN A 375 -42.79 -31.03 9.19
CA GLN A 375 -42.25 -31.51 10.48
C GLN A 375 -43.17 -31.15 11.67
N GLN A 376 -43.85 -30.00 11.63
CA GLN A 376 -44.82 -29.61 12.66
C GLN A 376 -46.11 -30.43 12.58
N GLN A 377 -46.61 -30.68 11.37
CA GLN A 377 -47.79 -31.53 11.14
C GLN A 377 -47.55 -32.99 11.54
N GLN A 378 -46.34 -33.52 11.30
CA GLN A 378 -45.93 -34.84 11.81
C GLN A 378 -45.92 -34.89 13.34
N ARG A 379 -45.55 -33.79 14.03
CA ARG A 379 -45.56 -33.71 15.50
C ARG A 379 -46.95 -33.58 16.10
N HIS A 380 -47.88 -32.92 15.41
CA HIS A 380 -49.25 -32.70 15.89
C HIS A 380 -50.24 -33.81 15.51
N GLY A 381 -49.79 -34.85 14.78
CA GLY A 381 -50.60 -36.04 14.49
C GLY A 381 -51.68 -35.86 13.41
N THR A 382 -51.77 -34.69 12.78
CA THR A 382 -52.76 -34.34 11.76
C THR A 382 -52.35 -34.78 10.34
N PHE A 383 -51.52 -35.81 10.20
CA PHE A 383 -50.86 -36.18 8.94
C PHE A 383 -51.77 -37.04 8.04
N THR A 384 -52.29 -36.46 6.95
CA THR A 384 -52.97 -37.18 5.86
C THR A 384 -51.94 -37.94 5.01
N LYS A 385 -51.70 -39.21 5.39
CA LYS A 385 -50.56 -40.07 5.00
C LYS A 385 -50.19 -40.23 3.51
N ASN A 386 -50.99 -39.78 2.55
CA ASN A 386 -50.77 -40.13 1.13
C ASN A 386 -50.59 -38.91 0.21
N ASN A 387 -51.34 -37.81 0.37
CA ASN A 387 -51.25 -36.69 -0.58
C ASN A 387 -50.14 -35.69 -0.20
N ASP A 388 -49.97 -35.40 1.09
CA ASP A 388 -49.04 -34.36 1.55
C ASP A 388 -47.57 -34.82 1.51
N SER A 389 -47.30 -36.11 1.76
CA SER A 389 -45.96 -36.71 1.60
C SER A 389 -45.53 -36.78 0.13
N ASP A 390 -46.45 -37.13 -0.76
CA ASP A 390 -46.15 -37.27 -2.19
C ASP A 390 -45.91 -35.90 -2.83
N THR A 391 -46.64 -34.85 -2.39
CA THR A 391 -46.41 -33.47 -2.84
C THR A 391 -45.08 -32.90 -2.33
N GLU A 392 -44.65 -33.21 -1.09
CA GLU A 392 -43.34 -32.83 -0.56
C GLU A 392 -42.21 -33.48 -1.36
N ILE A 393 -42.29 -34.80 -1.59
CA ILE A 393 -41.31 -35.56 -2.37
C ILE A 393 -41.27 -35.08 -3.83
N GLN A 394 -42.43 -34.82 -4.44
CA GLN A 394 -42.51 -34.25 -5.79
C GLN A 394 -41.88 -32.86 -5.86
N ARG A 395 -42.18 -31.96 -4.91
CA ARG A 395 -41.56 -30.63 -4.86
C ARG A 395 -40.05 -30.71 -4.69
N PHE A 396 -39.58 -31.56 -3.79
CA PHE A 396 -38.15 -31.79 -3.58
C PHE A 396 -37.44 -32.20 -4.88
N HIS A 397 -38.03 -33.12 -5.63
CA HIS A 397 -37.49 -33.58 -6.92
C HIS A 397 -37.64 -32.60 -8.07
N THR A 398 -38.71 -31.79 -8.08
CA THR A 398 -39.03 -30.87 -9.19
C THR A 398 -38.43 -29.47 -9.02
N VAL A 399 -38.21 -29.01 -7.78
CA VAL A 399 -37.75 -27.63 -7.50
C VAL A 399 -36.34 -27.63 -6.93
N PHE A 400 -36.10 -28.34 -5.83
CA PHE A 400 -34.83 -28.27 -5.10
C PHE A 400 -33.69 -29.01 -5.81
N LYS A 401 -33.92 -30.26 -6.23
CA LYS A 401 -32.92 -31.09 -6.92
C LYS A 401 -32.37 -30.46 -8.22
N PRO A 402 -33.18 -29.86 -9.13
CA PRO A 402 -32.64 -29.20 -10.32
C PRO A 402 -31.88 -27.91 -9.99
N GLN A 403 -32.35 -27.11 -9.02
CA GLN A 403 -31.63 -25.92 -8.56
C GLN A 403 -30.26 -26.30 -7.96
N LEU A 404 -30.23 -27.31 -7.10
CA LEU A 404 -28.98 -27.82 -6.52
C LEU A 404 -28.02 -28.35 -7.59
N LYS A 405 -28.53 -29.06 -8.61
CA LYS A 405 -27.71 -29.52 -9.75
C LYS A 405 -27.06 -28.35 -10.50
N LYS A 406 -27.82 -27.27 -10.74
CA LYS A 406 -27.30 -26.06 -11.41
C LYS A 406 -26.21 -25.38 -10.57
N ILE A 407 -26.42 -25.20 -9.27
CA ILE A 407 -25.41 -24.60 -8.37
C ILE A 407 -24.17 -25.51 -8.30
N LYS A 408 -24.36 -26.84 -8.26
CA LYS A 408 -23.26 -27.81 -8.27
C LYS A 408 -22.45 -27.77 -9.56
N SER A 409 -23.09 -27.65 -10.74
CA SER A 409 -22.37 -27.49 -12.01
C SER A 409 -21.60 -26.18 -12.06
N ASP A 410 -22.21 -25.06 -11.67
CA ASP A 410 -21.56 -23.75 -11.61
C ASP A 410 -20.33 -23.80 -10.70
N PHE A 411 -20.46 -24.42 -9.52
CA PHE A 411 -19.35 -24.61 -8.57
C PHE A 411 -18.21 -25.44 -9.15
N LEU A 412 -18.50 -26.54 -9.84
CA LEU A 412 -17.46 -27.39 -10.45
C LEU A 412 -16.71 -26.65 -11.57
N ILE A 413 -17.41 -25.83 -12.36
CA ILE A 413 -16.80 -24.99 -13.40
C ILE A 413 -15.85 -23.98 -12.76
N VAL A 414 -16.31 -23.22 -11.76
CA VAL A 414 -15.46 -22.26 -11.02
C VAL A 414 -14.29 -22.97 -10.36
N LYS A 415 -14.51 -24.17 -9.82
CA LYS A 415 -13.44 -24.95 -9.18
C LYS A 415 -12.33 -25.34 -10.14
N LYS A 416 -12.69 -25.82 -11.32
CA LYS A 416 -11.72 -26.16 -12.36
C LYS A 416 -11.02 -24.89 -12.88
N ALA A 417 -11.79 -23.86 -13.20
CA ALA A 417 -11.26 -22.59 -13.71
C ALA A 417 -10.27 -21.93 -12.74
N PHE A 418 -10.55 -21.95 -11.43
CA PHE A 418 -9.65 -21.41 -10.41
C PHE A 418 -8.31 -22.17 -10.38
N ARG A 419 -8.35 -23.50 -10.39
CA ARG A 419 -7.13 -24.32 -10.40
C ARG A 419 -6.32 -24.10 -11.67
N ASP A 420 -6.98 -24.06 -12.82
CA ASP A 420 -6.31 -23.81 -14.11
C ASP A 420 -5.68 -22.40 -14.15
N ALA A 421 -6.36 -21.39 -13.60
CA ALA A 421 -5.82 -20.03 -13.49
C ALA A 421 -4.62 -19.95 -12.55
N VAL A 422 -4.68 -20.61 -11.38
CA VAL A 422 -3.55 -20.66 -10.44
C VAL A 422 -2.36 -21.42 -11.04
N LEU A 423 -2.60 -22.52 -11.77
CA LEU A 423 -1.54 -23.25 -12.47
C LEU A 423 -0.83 -22.37 -13.51
N LYS A 424 -1.58 -21.65 -14.34
CA LYS A 424 -1.02 -20.70 -15.31
C LYS A 424 -0.23 -19.58 -14.63
N PHE A 425 -0.77 -19.03 -13.54
CA PHE A 425 -0.09 -18.00 -12.75
C PHE A 425 1.24 -18.52 -12.18
N LEU A 426 1.26 -19.72 -11.62
CA LEU A 426 2.48 -20.36 -11.11
C LEU A 426 3.51 -20.62 -12.21
N GLN A 427 3.08 -21.04 -13.41
CA GLN A 427 3.99 -21.23 -14.56
C GLN A 427 4.63 -19.91 -14.98
N GLN A 428 3.86 -18.83 -15.06
CA GLN A 428 4.37 -17.49 -15.39
C GLN A 428 5.36 -16.96 -14.34
N LEU A 429 5.08 -17.19 -13.06
CA LEU A 429 5.99 -16.82 -11.96
C LEU A 429 7.32 -17.57 -12.01
N LYS A 430 7.33 -18.86 -12.42
CA LYS A 430 8.57 -19.64 -12.58
C LYS A 430 9.47 -19.07 -13.67
N SER A 431 8.88 -18.65 -14.79
CA SER A 431 9.60 -18.06 -15.93
C SER A 431 10.04 -16.61 -15.71
N HIS A 432 9.61 -15.96 -14.62
CA HIS A 432 9.93 -14.55 -14.39
C HIS A 432 11.43 -14.36 -14.09
N PRO A 433 12.05 -13.27 -14.57
CA PRO A 433 13.45 -12.96 -14.29
C PRO A 433 13.72 -12.70 -12.80
N ASP A 434 12.76 -12.14 -12.07
CA ASP A 434 12.95 -11.80 -10.65
C ASP A 434 12.93 -13.02 -9.72
N ILE A 435 13.96 -13.10 -8.88
CA ILE A 435 14.16 -14.18 -7.91
C ILE A 435 13.06 -14.17 -6.84
N THR A 436 12.58 -13.00 -6.41
CA THR A 436 11.52 -12.86 -5.40
C THR A 436 10.17 -13.39 -5.91
N LEU A 437 9.90 -13.26 -7.20
CA LEU A 437 8.69 -13.81 -7.82
C LEU A 437 8.77 -15.32 -8.01
N ARG A 438 9.98 -15.82 -8.29
CA ARG A 438 10.24 -17.26 -8.28
C ARG A 438 10.08 -17.85 -6.87
N SER A 439 10.53 -17.14 -5.83
CA SER A 439 10.32 -17.56 -4.43
C SER A 439 8.83 -17.52 -4.03
N LEU A 440 8.05 -16.60 -4.60
CA LEU A 440 6.60 -16.59 -4.44
C LEU A 440 5.95 -17.84 -5.07
N SER A 441 6.36 -18.26 -6.26
CA SER A 441 5.89 -19.51 -6.87
C SER A 441 6.14 -20.71 -5.96
N PHE A 442 7.33 -20.78 -5.35
CA PHE A 442 7.67 -21.84 -4.41
C PHE A 442 6.77 -21.82 -3.16
N ARG A 443 6.49 -20.63 -2.58
CA ARG A 443 5.61 -20.52 -1.42
C ARG A 443 4.15 -20.84 -1.72
N LEU A 444 3.65 -20.40 -2.87
CA LEU A 444 2.28 -20.68 -3.30
C LEU A 444 2.04 -22.17 -3.52
N ASN A 445 3.08 -22.92 -3.92
CA ASN A 445 3.01 -24.37 -4.11
C ASN A 445 3.86 -25.16 -3.10
N PHE A 446 4.06 -24.64 -1.89
CA PHE A 446 4.92 -25.28 -0.88
C PHE A 446 4.43 -26.69 -0.50
N ASN A 447 3.12 -26.91 -0.54
CA ASN A 447 2.50 -28.21 -0.22
C ASN A 447 2.31 -29.12 -1.44
N GLU A 448 2.81 -28.74 -2.63
CA GLU A 448 2.64 -29.49 -3.90
C GLU A 448 1.18 -29.83 -4.25
N VAL A 449 0.21 -29.08 -3.72
CA VAL A 449 -1.22 -29.24 -4.02
C VAL A 449 -1.47 -29.07 -5.51
N TYR A 450 -0.69 -28.19 -6.15
CA TYR A 450 -0.67 -28.01 -7.59
C TYR A 450 0.45 -28.87 -8.19
N LYS A 451 0.11 -30.12 -8.53
CA LYS A 451 1.03 -30.98 -9.29
C LYS A 451 1.20 -30.39 -10.68
N MET A 452 2.36 -29.77 -10.91
CA MET A 452 2.78 -29.33 -12.23
C MET A 452 3.08 -30.58 -13.05
N MET A 453 2.46 -30.72 -14.21
CA MET A 453 3.00 -31.63 -15.21
C MET A 453 4.35 -31.05 -15.67
N ASP A 454 5.40 -31.86 -15.51
CA ASP A 454 6.78 -31.72 -16.02
C ASP A 454 7.89 -31.11 -15.10
N SER A 455 8.53 -32.01 -14.32
CA SER A 455 9.96 -32.24 -13.90
C SER A 455 10.93 -31.11 -13.47
N PRO A 456 12.12 -31.40 -12.86
CA PRO A 456 12.57 -32.47 -11.94
C PRO A 456 12.94 -31.93 -10.53
N ASP A 457 13.24 -32.83 -9.59
CA ASP A 457 13.49 -32.56 -8.17
C ASP A 457 14.63 -31.56 -7.86
N TRP A 458 14.27 -30.36 -7.38
CA TRP A 458 15.18 -29.37 -6.76
C TRP A 458 15.28 -29.50 -5.23
N SER A 459 14.84 -30.64 -4.69
CA SER A 459 14.76 -30.93 -3.25
C SER A 459 16.10 -30.77 -2.50
N ILE A 460 17.23 -30.85 -3.20
CA ILE A 460 18.57 -30.75 -2.62
C ILE A 460 19.03 -29.29 -2.39
N PHE A 461 18.58 -28.32 -3.20
CA PHE A 461 18.93 -26.90 -2.99
C PHE A 461 18.09 -26.23 -1.88
N ILE A 462 16.94 -26.82 -1.54
CA ILE A 462 16.01 -26.33 -0.51
C ILE A 462 16.63 -26.45 0.90
N PHE A 463 17.51 -27.43 1.15
CA PHE A 463 18.07 -27.63 2.49
C PHE A 463 19.13 -26.58 2.87
N ILE A 464 19.91 -26.10 1.88
CA ILE A 464 21.01 -25.15 2.14
C ILE A 464 20.48 -23.71 2.27
N GLY A 465 19.45 -23.34 1.51
CA GLY A 465 18.82 -22.01 1.60
C GLY A 465 18.06 -21.77 2.92
N PHE A 466 17.45 -22.82 3.49
CA PHE A 466 16.66 -22.70 4.73
C PHE A 466 17.51 -22.52 5.99
N VAL A 467 18.73 -23.09 6.06
CA VAL A 467 19.65 -22.86 7.19
C VAL A 467 20.12 -21.40 7.22
N LEU A 468 20.28 -20.77 6.05
CA LEU A 468 20.70 -19.37 5.93
C LEU A 468 19.55 -18.36 6.17
N LEU A 469 18.33 -18.61 5.69
CA LEU A 469 17.20 -17.70 5.95
C LEU A 469 16.67 -17.79 7.40
N GLY A 470 16.67 -18.99 8.00
CA GLY A 470 16.24 -19.17 9.39
C GLY A 470 17.15 -18.45 10.40
N THR A 471 18.46 -18.41 10.12
CA THR A 471 19.44 -17.70 10.96
C THR A 471 19.36 -16.18 10.80
N ILE A 472 19.08 -15.68 9.59
CA ILE A 472 18.89 -14.23 9.35
C ILE A 472 17.62 -13.71 10.03
N CYS A 473 16.52 -14.46 10.00
CA CYS A 473 15.25 -14.05 10.64
C CYS A 473 15.32 -14.08 12.18
N LEU A 474 16.09 -15.01 12.76
CA LEU A 474 16.35 -15.04 14.20
C LEU A 474 17.26 -13.89 14.65
N MET A 475 18.28 -13.55 13.84
CA MET A 475 19.17 -12.40 14.08
C MET A 475 18.41 -11.06 14.04
N PHE A 476 17.45 -10.89 13.12
CA PHE A 476 16.64 -9.67 13.01
C PHE A 476 15.70 -9.47 14.22
N LYS A 477 15.16 -10.57 14.77
CA LYS A 477 14.35 -10.52 16.00
C LYS A 477 15.15 -10.13 17.24
N LEU A 478 16.42 -10.52 17.31
CA LEU A 478 17.31 -10.19 18.43
C LEU A 478 17.88 -8.77 18.36
N THR A 479 18.07 -8.21 17.16
CA THR A 479 18.57 -6.84 16.99
C THR A 479 17.49 -5.79 17.24
N VAL A 480 16.24 -6.03 16.83
CA VAL A 480 15.13 -5.09 17.07
C VAL A 480 14.70 -5.06 18.55
N GLY A 481 14.91 -6.14 19.30
CA GLY A 481 14.62 -6.20 20.75
C GLY A 481 15.60 -5.43 21.65
N SER A 482 16.75 -4.99 21.13
CA SER A 482 17.81 -4.34 21.93
C SER A 482 17.74 -2.80 21.94
N CYS A 483 16.95 -2.19 21.05
CA CYS A 483 16.91 -0.72 20.89
C CYS A 483 15.82 0.01 21.68
N TYR A 484 15.03 -0.68 22.52
CA TYR A 484 14.05 -0.04 23.41
C TYR A 484 14.47 -0.19 24.88
N LYS A 485 15.30 0.74 25.38
CA LYS A 485 15.47 0.98 26.82
C LYS A 485 14.42 2.01 27.27
N PRO A 486 13.50 1.69 28.20
CA PRO A 486 12.68 2.71 28.83
C PRO A 486 13.55 3.59 29.75
N PRO A 487 13.23 4.88 29.95
CA PRO A 487 14.00 5.76 30.81
C PRO A 487 13.88 5.34 32.29
N PRO A 488 14.89 5.62 33.14
CA PRO A 488 14.88 5.23 34.55
C PRO A 488 13.93 6.13 35.34
N SER A 489 12.94 5.53 36.00
CA SER A 489 12.09 6.19 36.99
C SER A 489 12.87 6.35 38.30
N THR A 490 13.39 7.55 38.54
CA THR A 490 13.77 8.00 39.89
C THR A 490 12.69 8.93 40.41
N PHE A 491 11.88 8.47 41.36
CA PHE A 491 11.55 9.19 42.60
C PHE A 491 10.64 8.31 43.48
N ASN A 492 11.29 7.62 44.42
CA ASN A 492 10.66 7.14 45.65
C ASN A 492 10.70 8.29 46.66
N GLN A 493 9.55 8.72 47.18
CA GLN A 493 9.48 9.22 48.56
C GLN A 493 8.10 8.95 49.16
N ARG A 494 8.16 8.17 50.26
CA ARG A 494 7.17 7.83 51.28
C ARG A 494 6.14 8.93 51.59
N TYR A 495 4.91 8.53 51.91
CA TYR A 495 4.34 8.75 53.25
C TYR A 495 3.22 7.74 53.54
N ASP A 496 3.29 7.21 54.75
CA ASP A 496 2.38 6.25 55.39
C ASP A 496 0.97 6.82 55.67
N ASP A 497 0.10 5.90 56.10
CA ASP A 497 -1.06 6.09 56.99
C ASP A 497 -2.39 6.60 56.38
N LYS A 498 -3.35 5.68 56.21
CA LYS A 498 -4.42 5.43 57.22
C LYS A 498 -5.42 4.37 56.76
N ARG A 499 -5.60 3.36 57.62
CA ARG A 499 -6.84 2.59 57.78
C ARG A 499 -7.96 3.54 58.23
N ILE A 500 -9.14 3.46 57.63
CA ILE A 500 -10.44 3.14 58.27
C ILE A 500 -11.26 2.37 57.24
#